data_AF-A0A7I8DTM2-F1
#
_entry.id   AF-A0A7I8DTM2-F1
#
_cell.length_a   1.000
_cell.length_b   1.000
_cell.length_c   1.000
_cell.angle_alpha   90.00
_cell.angle_beta   90.00
_cell.angle_gamma   90.00
#
_symmetry.space_group_name_H-M   'P 1'
#
loop_
_entity.id
_entity.type
_entity.pdbx_description
1 polymer ?
#
loop_
_entity_poly.entity_id
_entity_poly.type
_entity_poly.pdbx_seq_one_letter_code
_entity_poly.pdbx_strand_id
1 'polypeptide(L)'
;MKKLILICAVIIYVITLTSCINTNDKIKPEKTEELNFDMQLAKQMIEKGDKIIVDITAKDEVSRDEYNKFLRDITDAYDGYEDVEWKYIFFYNKEIDDNKISTLHLQKNVFYPTIYHQNIELVSAIITNTYYKNKFFNNSLLTITEEYLGADSKLKNWYRKYVYRKDDDDNWVFYGFGGEMNLADDNFRPNYLELK
;
A
#
# COMPACT_ATOMS: atom_id res chain seq x y z
N MET A 1 12.54 -16.45 57.67
CA MET A 1 13.23 -16.06 56.42
C MET A 1 13.36 -17.21 55.43
N LYS A 2 13.95 -18.37 55.77
CA LYS A 2 14.16 -19.49 54.83
C LYS A 2 12.87 -20.04 54.16
N LYS A 3 11.75 -20.12 54.90
CA LYS A 3 10.45 -20.54 54.34
C LYS A 3 9.83 -19.53 53.37
N LEU A 4 10.04 -18.23 53.60
CA LEU A 4 9.50 -17.17 52.74
C LEU A 4 10.25 -17.12 51.40
N ILE A 5 11.58 -17.31 51.44
CA ILE A 5 12.44 -17.39 50.25
C ILE A 5 12.07 -18.59 49.39
N LEU A 6 11.77 -19.74 50.00
CA LEU A 6 11.35 -20.95 49.30
C LEU A 6 9.99 -20.76 48.60
N ILE A 7 9.04 -20.10 49.26
CA ILE A 7 7.73 -19.78 48.68
C ILE A 7 7.89 -18.81 47.50
N CYS A 8 8.68 -17.75 47.65
CA CYS A 8 8.96 -16.81 46.56
C CYS A 8 9.67 -17.49 45.38
N ALA A 9 10.62 -18.39 45.63
CA ALA A 9 11.32 -19.14 44.60
C ALA A 9 10.38 -20.08 43.81
N VAL A 10 9.43 -20.73 44.50
CA VAL A 10 8.41 -21.58 43.85
C VAL A 10 7.45 -20.73 43.01
N ILE A 11 7.03 -19.56 43.49
CA ILE A 11 6.16 -18.65 42.73
C ILE A 11 6.85 -18.13 41.46
N ILE A 12 8.12 -17.73 41.57
CA ILE A 12 8.92 -17.28 40.41
C ILE A 12 9.14 -18.42 39.40
N TYR A 13 9.32 -19.65 39.89
CA TYR A 13 9.45 -20.84 39.02
C TYR A 13 8.13 -21.18 38.31
N VAL A 14 6.99 -21.03 38.97
CA VAL A 14 5.67 -21.23 38.32
C VAL A 14 5.38 -20.14 37.28
N ILE A 15 5.71 -18.87 37.55
CA ILE A 15 5.50 -17.76 36.61
C ILE A 15 6.41 -17.88 35.37
N THR A 16 7.63 -18.40 35.54
CA THR A 16 8.55 -18.65 34.39
C THR A 16 8.13 -19.86 33.56
N LEU A 17 7.43 -20.84 34.13
CA LEU A 17 6.89 -21.97 33.39
C LEU A 17 5.56 -21.66 32.68
N THR A 18 4.76 -20.70 33.15
CA THR A 18 3.48 -20.32 32.52
C THR A 18 3.60 -19.20 31.48
N SER A 19 4.73 -18.47 31.45
CA SER A 19 4.98 -17.39 30.48
C SER A 19 5.47 -17.88 29.10
N CYS A 20 5.59 -19.19 28.90
CA CYS A 20 5.96 -19.80 27.62
C CYS A 20 4.88 -20.71 27.05
N ILE A 21 3.61 -20.31 27.09
CA ILE A 21 2.64 -20.85 26.14
C ILE A 21 2.73 -19.98 24.88
N ASN A 22 3.70 -20.33 24.02
CA ASN A 22 3.70 -19.90 22.62
C ASN A 22 2.51 -20.60 21.93
N THR A 23 1.30 -20.07 22.04
CA THR A 23 0.25 -20.38 21.05
C THR A 23 0.58 -19.62 19.78
N ASN A 24 1.68 -19.99 19.13
CA ASN A 24 2.01 -19.56 17.78
C ASN A 24 1.25 -20.43 16.76
N ASP A 25 0.09 -20.97 17.16
CA ASP A 25 -0.87 -21.66 16.30
C ASP A 25 -1.54 -20.60 15.42
N LYS A 26 -0.77 -20.07 14.46
CA LYS A 26 -1.34 -19.35 13.33
C LYS A 26 -2.35 -20.29 12.67
N ILE A 27 -3.58 -19.84 12.54
CA ILE A 27 -4.63 -20.58 11.84
C ILE A 27 -4.09 -20.89 10.43
N LYS A 28 -3.91 -22.17 10.12
CA LYS A 28 -3.40 -22.59 8.82
C LYS A 28 -4.56 -22.71 7.83
N PRO A 29 -4.39 -22.26 6.58
CA PRO A 29 -5.38 -22.51 5.56
C PRO A 29 -5.47 -24.01 5.26
N GLU A 30 -6.68 -24.49 4.97
CA GLU A 30 -6.91 -25.84 4.45
C GLU A 30 -6.53 -25.92 2.97
N LYS A 31 -6.70 -24.82 2.24
CA LYS A 31 -6.46 -24.73 0.80
C LYS A 31 -6.20 -23.28 0.38
N THR A 32 -5.30 -23.12 -0.58
CA THR A 32 -5.10 -21.86 -1.32
C THR A 32 -5.22 -22.15 -2.80
N GLU A 33 -5.96 -21.33 -3.53
CA GLU A 33 -6.09 -21.38 -4.98
C GLU A 33 -5.71 -20.04 -5.58
N GLU A 34 -4.97 -20.09 -6.68
CA GLU A 34 -4.61 -18.91 -7.46
C GLU A 34 -5.29 -19.00 -8.83
N LEU A 35 -5.89 -17.89 -9.24
CA LEU A 35 -6.56 -17.75 -10.53
C LEU A 35 -6.03 -16.49 -11.23
N ASN A 36 -5.76 -16.60 -12.53
CA ASN A 36 -5.43 -15.42 -13.33
C ASN A 36 -6.67 -14.53 -13.46
N PHE A 37 -6.48 -13.24 -13.24
CA PHE A 37 -7.48 -12.22 -13.51
C PHE A 37 -7.25 -11.62 -14.91
N ASP A 38 -8.29 -11.01 -15.47
CA ASP A 38 -8.17 -10.35 -16.77
C ASP A 38 -7.23 -9.14 -16.68
N MET A 39 -6.17 -9.15 -17.48
CA MET A 39 -5.14 -8.11 -17.44
C MET A 39 -5.64 -6.74 -17.93
N GLN A 40 -6.62 -6.71 -18.84
CA GLN A 40 -7.17 -5.44 -19.32
C GLN A 40 -8.07 -4.81 -18.26
N LEU A 41 -8.91 -5.61 -17.60
CA LEU A 41 -9.70 -5.15 -16.46
C LEU A 41 -8.79 -4.72 -15.31
N ALA A 42 -7.75 -5.49 -14.98
CA ALA A 42 -6.76 -5.11 -13.96
C ALA A 42 -6.14 -3.75 -14.26
N LYS A 43 -5.74 -3.52 -15.52
CA LYS A 43 -5.19 -2.23 -15.95
C LYS A 43 -6.18 -1.10 -15.75
N GLN A 44 -7.43 -1.27 -16.18
CA GLN A 44 -8.50 -0.26 -16.00
C GLN A 44 -8.74 0.08 -14.52
N MET A 45 -8.65 -0.90 -13.62
CA MET A 45 -8.83 -0.69 -12.18
C MET A 45 -7.77 0.24 -11.57
N ILE A 46 -6.54 0.23 -12.09
CA ILE A 46 -5.43 1.04 -11.55
C ILE A 46 -5.19 2.33 -12.32
N GLU A 47 -5.59 2.40 -13.60
CA GLU A 47 -5.38 3.54 -14.50
C GLU A 47 -5.87 4.88 -13.92
N LYS A 48 -7.04 4.87 -13.25
CA LYS A 48 -7.62 6.09 -12.67
C LYS A 48 -6.70 6.71 -11.61
N GLY A 49 -6.25 5.91 -10.65
CA GLY A 49 -5.35 6.38 -9.59
C GLY A 49 -4.00 6.82 -10.14
N ASP A 50 -3.43 5.99 -11.02
CA ASP A 50 -2.13 6.26 -11.64
C ASP A 50 -2.12 7.52 -12.49
N LYS A 51 -3.22 7.79 -13.20
CA LYS A 51 -3.36 9.03 -13.97
C LYS A 51 -3.37 10.25 -13.06
N ILE A 52 -4.10 10.20 -11.95
CA ILE A 52 -4.16 11.32 -10.98
C ILE A 52 -2.77 11.57 -10.38
N ILE A 53 -2.03 10.50 -10.07
CA ILE A 53 -0.64 10.59 -9.58
C ILE A 53 0.28 11.26 -10.61
N VAL A 54 0.23 10.84 -11.88
CA VAL A 54 1.05 11.46 -12.93
C VAL A 54 0.67 12.93 -13.14
N ASP A 55 -0.63 13.23 -13.20
CA ASP A 55 -1.12 14.58 -13.45
C ASP A 55 -0.75 15.55 -12.31
N ILE A 56 -0.76 15.09 -11.04
CA ILE A 56 -0.38 15.93 -9.90
C ILE A 56 1.14 16.11 -9.81
N THR A 57 1.92 15.03 -10.01
CA THR A 57 3.38 15.04 -9.85
C THR A 57 4.13 15.79 -10.95
N ALA A 58 3.47 16.06 -12.08
CA ALA A 58 3.98 16.94 -13.13
C ALA A 58 3.99 18.44 -12.75
N LYS A 59 3.40 18.82 -11.61
CA LYS A 59 3.32 20.20 -11.14
C LYS A 59 4.32 20.45 -10.00
N ASP A 60 4.85 21.67 -9.94
CA ASP A 60 5.68 22.11 -8.80
C ASP A 60 4.81 22.58 -7.62
N GLU A 61 3.69 23.22 -7.94
CA GLU A 61 2.76 23.83 -7.00
C GLU A 61 1.31 23.75 -7.52
N VAL A 62 0.35 23.86 -6.60
CA VAL A 62 -1.08 23.90 -6.92
C VAL A 62 -1.83 24.91 -6.07
N SER A 63 -2.95 25.41 -6.60
CA SER A 63 -3.91 26.16 -5.79
C SER A 63 -4.60 25.26 -4.74
N ARG A 64 -5.18 25.88 -3.71
CA ARG A 64 -6.01 25.17 -2.71
C ARG A 64 -7.17 24.39 -3.33
N ASP A 65 -7.80 24.93 -4.37
CA ASP A 65 -8.91 24.27 -5.06
C ASP A 65 -8.43 23.02 -5.81
N GLU A 66 -7.27 23.09 -6.47
CA GLU A 66 -6.65 21.93 -7.12
C GLU A 66 -6.19 20.87 -6.11
N TYR A 67 -5.66 21.28 -4.96
CA TYR A 67 -5.33 20.37 -3.86
C TYR A 67 -6.57 19.64 -3.32
N ASN A 68 -7.66 20.36 -3.06
CA ASN A 68 -8.91 19.77 -2.58
C ASN A 68 -9.52 18.83 -3.63
N LYS A 69 -9.43 19.22 -4.92
CA LYS A 69 -9.82 18.38 -6.04
C LYS A 69 -8.98 17.10 -6.09
N PHE A 70 -7.66 17.23 -5.98
CA PHE A 70 -6.75 16.08 -5.95
C PHE A 70 -7.12 15.10 -4.83
N LEU A 71 -7.29 15.58 -3.60
CA LEU A 71 -7.63 14.71 -2.47
C LEU A 71 -8.95 13.97 -2.67
N ARG A 72 -9.98 14.65 -3.17
CA ARG A 72 -11.25 14.00 -3.47
C ARG A 72 -11.07 12.93 -4.56
N ASP A 73 -10.41 13.29 -5.66
CA ASP A 73 -10.31 12.43 -6.82
C ASP A 73 -9.41 11.20 -6.55
N ILE A 74 -8.31 11.36 -5.79
CA ILE A 74 -7.42 10.24 -5.43
C ILE A 74 -8.10 9.31 -4.42
N THR A 75 -8.82 9.85 -3.44
CA THR A 75 -9.59 9.04 -2.50
C THR A 75 -10.69 8.24 -3.22
N ASP A 76 -11.38 8.86 -4.18
CA ASP A 76 -12.38 8.20 -5.03
C ASP A 76 -11.77 7.21 -6.03
N ALA A 77 -10.49 7.34 -6.38
CA ALA A 77 -9.79 6.36 -7.21
C ALA A 77 -9.41 5.08 -6.44
N TYR A 78 -9.37 5.16 -5.11
CA TYR A 78 -9.05 4.04 -4.22
C TYR A 78 -10.21 3.73 -3.27
N ASP A 79 -11.44 3.84 -3.75
CA ASP A 79 -12.68 3.41 -3.08
C ASP A 79 -12.86 3.96 -1.65
N GLY A 80 -12.37 5.17 -1.38
CA GLY A 80 -12.45 5.78 -0.06
C GLY A 80 -11.44 5.24 0.95
N TYR A 81 -10.38 4.56 0.52
CA TYR A 81 -9.36 4.01 1.41
C TYR A 81 -8.64 5.10 2.23
N GLU A 82 -8.90 5.13 3.54
CA GLU A 82 -8.46 6.19 4.45
C GLU A 82 -7.10 5.94 5.11
N ASP A 83 -6.57 4.71 5.06
CA ASP A 83 -5.30 4.37 5.72
C ASP A 83 -4.08 5.03 5.02
N VAL A 84 -4.28 5.65 3.85
CA VAL A 84 -3.26 6.42 3.15
C VAL A 84 -3.52 7.92 3.31
N GLU A 85 -2.57 8.58 3.96
CA GLU A 85 -2.57 10.03 4.12
C GLU A 85 -2.02 10.75 2.87
N TRP A 86 -2.81 10.74 1.78
CA TRP A 86 -2.42 11.29 0.47
C TRP A 86 -1.81 12.68 0.51
N LYS A 87 -2.34 13.56 1.38
CA LYS A 87 -1.84 14.93 1.57
C LYS A 87 -0.36 14.97 1.99
N TYR A 88 0.06 14.09 2.89
CA TYR A 88 1.44 14.06 3.42
C TYR A 88 2.39 13.26 2.54
N ILE A 89 1.87 12.54 1.55
CA ILE A 89 2.68 11.88 0.52
C ILE A 89 3.09 12.94 -0.52
N PHE A 90 2.11 13.65 -1.08
CA PHE A 90 2.36 14.50 -2.26
C PHE A 90 2.77 15.94 -1.94
N PHE A 91 2.38 16.50 -0.80
CA PHE A 91 2.57 17.93 -0.50
C PHE A 91 3.54 18.19 0.64
N TYR A 92 4.08 19.41 0.69
CA TYR A 92 4.97 19.84 1.75
C TYR A 92 4.20 20.05 3.07
N ASN A 93 4.49 19.21 4.06
CA ASN A 93 3.69 19.07 5.29
C ASN A 93 3.43 20.37 6.04
N LYS A 94 4.36 21.33 6.01
CA LYS A 94 4.24 22.60 6.74
C LYS A 94 3.17 23.53 6.18
N GLU A 95 2.75 23.33 4.94
CA GLU A 95 1.82 24.22 4.25
C GLU A 95 0.38 23.72 4.31
N ILE A 96 0.20 22.40 4.44
CA ILE A 96 -1.09 21.73 4.33
C ILE A 96 -2.12 22.28 5.33
N ASP A 97 -1.71 22.46 6.59
CA ASP A 97 -2.60 22.83 7.68
C ASP A 97 -2.75 24.36 7.86
N ASP A 98 -2.04 25.20 7.08
CA ASP A 98 -2.16 26.66 7.13
C ASP A 98 -3.08 27.22 6.02
N ASN A 99 -4.35 27.44 6.37
CA ASN A 99 -5.37 27.98 5.47
C ASN A 99 -5.06 29.38 4.89
N LYS A 100 -4.05 30.09 5.38
CA LYS A 100 -3.61 31.37 4.79
C LYS A 100 -2.73 31.18 3.55
N ILE A 101 -2.15 29.99 3.38
CA ILE A 101 -1.34 29.66 2.21
C ILE A 101 -2.28 29.29 1.06
N SER A 102 -2.29 30.11 0.01
CA SER A 102 -3.15 29.92 -1.16
C SER A 102 -2.61 28.91 -2.17
N THR A 103 -1.29 28.68 -2.14
CA THR A 103 -0.55 27.85 -3.09
C THR A 103 0.28 26.84 -2.31
N LEU A 104 0.10 25.56 -2.62
CA LEU A 104 0.74 24.44 -1.94
C LEU A 104 1.81 23.83 -2.83
N HIS A 105 2.99 23.62 -2.28
CA HIS A 105 4.09 22.97 -2.98
C HIS A 105 4.01 21.45 -2.83
N LEU A 106 4.41 20.76 -3.90
CA LEU A 106 4.62 19.32 -3.86
C LEU A 106 5.93 18.97 -3.16
N GLN A 107 6.02 17.74 -2.65
CA GLN A 107 7.28 17.19 -2.16
C GLN A 107 8.30 17.09 -3.28
N LYS A 108 9.44 17.73 -3.05
CA LYS A 108 10.60 17.60 -3.91
C LYS A 108 11.33 16.31 -3.56
N ASN A 109 12.09 15.79 -4.51
CA ASN A 109 12.95 14.63 -4.33
C ASN A 109 12.20 13.28 -4.15
N VAL A 110 11.00 13.18 -4.72
CA VAL A 110 10.23 11.94 -4.73
C VAL A 110 9.81 11.62 -6.16
N PHE A 111 9.98 10.36 -6.56
CA PHE A 111 9.46 9.81 -7.81
C PHE A 111 8.33 8.82 -7.49
N TYR A 112 7.25 8.91 -8.27
CA TYR A 112 6.07 8.04 -8.16
C TYR A 112 5.91 7.25 -9.45
N PRO A 113 6.52 6.06 -9.56
CA PRO A 113 6.35 5.24 -10.75
C PRO A 113 4.87 4.86 -10.94
N THR A 114 4.44 4.72 -12.19
CA THR A 114 3.07 4.35 -12.60
C THR A 114 3.14 3.65 -13.95
N ILE A 115 2.09 2.93 -14.36
CA ILE A 115 2.00 2.32 -15.71
C ILE A 115 2.19 3.29 -16.89
N TYR A 116 2.11 4.60 -16.64
CA TYR A 116 2.35 5.64 -17.65
C TYR A 116 3.83 5.97 -17.85
N HIS A 117 4.74 5.46 -17.02
CA HIS A 117 6.18 5.69 -17.16
C HIS A 117 6.85 4.58 -17.98
N GLN A 118 7.89 4.93 -18.76
CA GLN A 118 8.66 4.01 -19.60
C GLN A 118 9.17 2.81 -18.80
N ASN A 119 8.95 1.59 -19.30
CA ASN A 119 9.37 0.34 -18.67
C ASN A 119 8.70 0.00 -17.32
N ILE A 120 7.71 0.76 -16.85
CA ILE A 120 6.82 0.31 -15.78
C ILE A 120 5.67 -0.45 -16.42
N GLU A 121 5.59 -1.75 -16.16
CA GLU A 121 4.59 -2.61 -16.80
C GLU A 121 3.73 -3.34 -15.78
N LEU A 122 2.47 -3.54 -16.14
CA LEU A 122 1.58 -4.46 -15.44
C LEU A 122 2.02 -5.90 -15.76
N VAL A 123 2.58 -6.61 -14.77
CA VAL A 123 3.17 -7.96 -14.99
C VAL A 123 2.26 -9.09 -14.53
N SER A 124 1.36 -8.86 -13.58
CA SER A 124 0.44 -9.88 -13.10
C SER A 124 -0.84 -9.31 -12.51
N ALA A 125 -1.91 -10.10 -12.58
CA ALA A 125 -3.16 -9.89 -11.88
C ALA A 125 -3.67 -11.26 -11.41
N ILE A 126 -3.64 -11.52 -10.10
CA ILE A 126 -3.90 -12.84 -9.53
C ILE A 126 -4.93 -12.73 -8.42
N ILE A 127 -5.98 -13.55 -8.49
CA ILE A 127 -6.90 -13.77 -7.38
C ILE A 127 -6.33 -14.92 -6.53
N THR A 128 -6.09 -14.65 -5.26
CA THR A 128 -5.73 -15.65 -4.24
C THR A 128 -6.92 -15.93 -3.35
N ASN A 129 -7.51 -17.10 -3.48
CA ASN A 129 -8.56 -17.59 -2.59
C ASN A 129 -7.93 -18.45 -1.49
N THR A 130 -8.14 -18.07 -0.24
CA THR A 130 -7.65 -18.82 0.91
C THR A 130 -8.83 -19.35 1.72
N TYR A 131 -8.87 -20.66 1.91
CA TYR A 131 -9.94 -21.37 2.60
C TYR A 131 -9.44 -21.91 3.93
N TYR A 132 -10.21 -21.68 5.00
CA TYR A 132 -9.92 -22.13 6.35
C TYR A 132 -11.05 -23.02 6.87
N LYS A 133 -10.72 -23.85 7.86
CA LYS A 133 -11.70 -24.72 8.54
C LYS A 133 -12.91 -23.95 9.05
N ASN A 134 -12.68 -22.76 9.62
CA ASN A 134 -13.74 -21.81 9.91
C ASN A 134 -13.91 -20.88 8.71
N LYS A 135 -15.04 -21.02 7.99
CA LYS A 135 -15.36 -20.26 6.78
C LYS A 135 -15.38 -18.74 6.99
N PHE A 136 -15.54 -18.27 8.23
CA PHE A 136 -15.45 -16.84 8.56
C PHE A 136 -14.08 -16.25 8.19
N PHE A 137 -13.01 -17.05 8.20
CA PHE A 137 -11.67 -16.60 7.82
C PHE A 137 -11.38 -16.76 6.32
N ASN A 138 -12.31 -17.31 5.53
CA ASN A 138 -12.11 -17.41 4.09
C ASN A 138 -11.92 -16.01 3.52
N ASN A 139 -10.96 -15.87 2.61
CA ASN A 139 -10.65 -14.59 2.01
C ASN A 139 -10.33 -14.77 0.53
N SER A 140 -10.66 -13.75 -0.26
CA SER A 140 -10.32 -13.62 -1.67
C SER A 140 -9.63 -12.27 -1.86
N LEU A 141 -8.39 -12.30 -2.32
CA LEU A 141 -7.60 -11.10 -2.61
C LEU A 141 -7.24 -11.07 -4.08
N LEU A 142 -7.55 -9.98 -4.76
CA LEU A 142 -7.01 -9.68 -6.08
C LEU A 142 -5.74 -8.84 -5.89
N THR A 143 -4.62 -9.33 -6.39
CA THR A 143 -3.35 -8.61 -6.39
C THR A 143 -2.96 -8.28 -7.82
N ILE A 144 -2.86 -6.99 -8.12
CA ILE A 144 -2.40 -6.46 -9.40
C ILE A 144 -0.98 -5.94 -9.18
N THR A 145 0.00 -6.42 -9.96
CA THR A 145 1.43 -6.10 -9.77
C THR A 145 1.98 -5.33 -10.95
N GLU A 146 2.65 -4.22 -10.65
CA GLU A 146 3.51 -3.48 -11.57
C GLU A 146 4.98 -3.74 -11.23
N GLU A 147 5.83 -3.76 -12.25
CA GLU A 147 7.28 -3.88 -12.10
C GLU A 147 8.02 -2.95 -13.06
N TYR A 148 9.23 -2.54 -12.66
CA TYR A 148 10.17 -1.89 -13.55
C TYR A 148 10.99 -2.94 -14.32
N LEU A 149 10.86 -2.94 -15.65
CA LEU A 149 11.50 -3.91 -16.54
C LEU A 149 12.71 -3.31 -17.30
N GLY A 150 13.10 -2.08 -17.00
CA GLY A 150 14.19 -1.40 -17.68
C GLY A 150 15.58 -1.72 -17.12
N ALA A 151 16.60 -1.03 -17.64
CA ALA A 151 18.00 -1.26 -17.30
C ALA A 151 18.54 -0.37 -16.17
N ASP A 152 17.74 0.58 -15.66
CA ASP A 152 18.18 1.45 -14.58
C ASP A 152 18.39 0.68 -13.27
N SER A 153 19.65 0.65 -12.81
CA SER A 153 20.05 0.00 -11.58
C SER A 153 19.36 0.54 -10.32
N LYS A 154 18.92 1.81 -10.31
CA LYS A 154 18.24 2.43 -9.16
C LYS A 154 16.79 1.98 -9.01
N LEU A 155 16.18 1.51 -10.10
CA LEU A 155 14.82 0.99 -10.14
C LEU A 155 14.81 -0.55 -10.18
N LYS A 156 15.98 -1.19 -10.02
CA LYS A 156 16.10 -2.64 -10.09
C LYS A 156 15.26 -3.31 -9.00
N ASN A 157 14.43 -4.26 -9.42
CA ASN A 157 13.48 -4.97 -8.56
C ASN A 157 12.38 -4.07 -7.97
N TRP A 158 12.21 -2.84 -8.45
CA TRP A 158 11.07 -2.03 -8.04
C TRP A 158 9.78 -2.73 -8.47
N TYR A 159 8.83 -2.82 -7.55
CA TYR A 159 7.49 -3.32 -7.81
C TYR A 159 6.48 -2.65 -6.89
N ARG A 160 5.24 -2.56 -7.38
CA ARG A 160 4.09 -2.14 -6.59
C ARG A 160 2.94 -3.11 -6.79
N LYS A 161 2.21 -3.36 -5.71
CA LYS A 161 1.02 -4.19 -5.69
C LYS A 161 -0.18 -3.35 -5.30
N TYR A 162 -1.26 -3.46 -6.05
CA TYR A 162 -2.58 -3.00 -5.65
C TYR A 162 -3.33 -4.23 -5.16
N VAL A 163 -3.76 -4.17 -3.91
CA VAL A 163 -4.48 -5.27 -3.28
C VAL A 163 -5.93 -4.85 -3.18
N TYR A 164 -6.82 -5.68 -3.70
CA TYR A 164 -8.25 -5.53 -3.61
C TYR A 164 -8.82 -6.71 -2.82
N ARG A 165 -9.88 -6.44 -2.06
CA ARG A 165 -10.70 -7.46 -1.41
C ARG A 165 -12.13 -7.34 -1.92
N LYS A 166 -12.93 -8.38 -1.72
CA LYS A 166 -14.37 -8.27 -1.97
C LYS A 166 -15.09 -7.58 -0.83
N ASP A 167 -16.06 -6.71 -1.16
CA ASP A 167 -17.04 -6.18 -0.21
C ASP A 167 -18.23 -7.14 -0.03
N ASP A 168 -19.25 -6.71 0.73
CA ASP A 168 -20.45 -7.50 1.00
C ASP A 168 -21.31 -7.74 -0.25
N ASP A 169 -21.14 -6.92 -1.29
CA ASP A 169 -21.83 -7.00 -2.58
C ASP A 169 -21.00 -7.77 -3.65
N ASP A 170 -19.92 -8.44 -3.24
CA ASP A 170 -19.00 -9.21 -4.08
C ASP A 170 -18.17 -8.36 -5.08
N ASN A 171 -18.11 -7.04 -4.88
CA ASN A 171 -17.30 -6.12 -5.69
C ASN A 171 -15.87 -6.04 -5.18
N TRP A 172 -14.91 -5.91 -6.11
CA TRP A 172 -13.51 -5.63 -5.75
C TRP A 172 -13.36 -4.19 -5.29
N VAL A 173 -12.98 -4.01 -4.03
CA VAL A 173 -12.67 -2.72 -3.42
C VAL A 173 -11.21 -2.66 -3.00
N PHE A 174 -10.58 -1.52 -3.21
CA PHE A 174 -9.19 -1.30 -2.86
C PHE A 174 -8.96 -1.54 -1.35
N TYR A 175 -7.94 -2.33 -1.04
CA TYR A 175 -7.60 -2.73 0.32
C TYR A 175 -6.22 -2.25 0.75
N GLY A 176 -5.38 -1.82 -0.17
CA GLY A 176 -4.08 -1.24 0.14
C GLY A 176 -3.02 -1.53 -0.91
N PHE A 177 -1.83 -1.00 -0.63
CA PHE A 177 -0.64 -1.24 -1.43
C PHE A 177 0.25 -2.31 -0.81
N GLY A 178 1.01 -3.01 -1.65
CA GLY A 178 2.20 -3.75 -1.26
C GLY A 178 3.41 -3.34 -2.12
N GLY A 179 4.61 -3.63 -1.65
CA GLY A 179 5.84 -3.19 -2.34
C GLY A 179 6.15 -1.71 -2.07
N GLU A 180 6.70 -1.03 -3.07
CA GLU A 180 7.16 0.36 -2.94
C GLU A 180 6.25 1.32 -3.73
N MET A 181 5.55 2.20 -3.03
CA MET A 181 4.65 3.19 -3.67
C MET A 181 5.41 4.30 -4.39
N ASN A 182 6.53 4.73 -3.83
CA ASN A 182 7.33 5.86 -4.27
C ASN A 182 8.79 5.65 -3.89
N LEU A 183 9.67 6.39 -4.55
CA LEU A 183 11.11 6.39 -4.32
C LEU A 183 11.53 7.79 -3.89
N ALA A 184 12.09 7.91 -2.69
CA ALA A 184 12.45 9.19 -2.08
C ALA A 184 13.94 9.22 -1.71
N ASP A 185 14.73 9.99 -2.45
CA ASP A 185 16.12 10.30 -2.14
C ASP A 185 16.56 11.56 -2.92
N ASP A 186 17.75 12.08 -2.65
CA ASP A 186 18.29 13.26 -3.35
C ASP A 186 18.53 13.07 -4.86
N ASN A 187 18.44 11.85 -5.37
CA ASN A 187 18.60 11.51 -6.78
C ASN A 187 17.26 11.38 -7.53
N PHE A 188 16.15 11.14 -6.83
CA PHE A 188 14.83 11.03 -7.46
C PHE A 188 14.23 12.41 -7.66
N ARG A 189 13.52 12.58 -8.78
CA ARG A 189 12.74 13.78 -9.08
C ARG A 189 11.38 13.30 -9.62
N PRO A 190 10.33 14.13 -9.57
CA PRO A 190 9.03 13.73 -10.09
C PRO A 190 9.08 13.24 -11.54
N ASN A 191 9.98 13.78 -12.35
CA ASN A 191 10.23 13.41 -13.75
C ASN A 191 11.43 12.48 -13.95
N TYR A 192 11.78 11.65 -12.95
CA TYR A 192 12.95 10.77 -13.01
C TYR A 192 12.92 9.81 -14.21
N LEU A 193 11.74 9.32 -14.57
CA LEU A 193 11.50 8.43 -15.70
C LEU A 193 10.58 9.12 -16.70
N GLU A 194 10.82 8.96 -17.99
CA GLU A 194 9.96 9.53 -19.02
C GLU A 194 8.58 8.85 -19.06
N LEU A 195 7.56 9.58 -19.50
CA LEU A 195 6.24 9.02 -19.77
C LEU A 195 6.22 8.24 -21.11
N LYS A 196 5.28 7.31 -21.25
CA LYS A 196 5.03 6.52 -22.47
C LYS A 196 4.36 7.31 -23.58
#